data_AF-A0A1G2EDV3-F1
#
_entry.id   AF-A0A1G2EDV3-F1
#
_cell.length_a   1.000
_cell.length_b   1.000
_cell.length_c   1.000
_cell.angle_alpha   90.00
_cell.angle_beta   90.00
_cell.angle_gamma   90.00
#
_symmetry.space_group_name_H-M   'P 1'
#
loop_
_entity.id
_entity.type
_entity.pdbx_description
1 polymer ?
#
loop_
_entity_poly.entity_id
_entity_poly.type
_entity_poly.pdbx_seq_one_letter_code
_entity_poly.pdbx_strand_id
1 'polypeptide(L)'
;MKQKFEKFLKSSWGLEIWLACPPKSRLAGRRRGNLIFRSKKAGVAGLLAFIQKHDKKYSNLVIFDKIVGRGAALLAAYLKAKEIYGKTGSKLAAKSLRKYKIKFYSQKTVPNILNRDQTGLCPFEKLSLGKTPEKFYKCLIK
;
A
#
# COMPACT_ATOMS: atom_id res chain seq x y z
N MET A 1 5.82 14.29 -0.36
CA MET A 1 5.82 12.82 -0.58
C MET A 1 6.34 12.42 -1.96
N LYS A 2 5.94 13.10 -3.05
CA LYS A 2 6.41 12.82 -4.43
C LYS A 2 7.93 12.60 -4.58
N GLN A 3 8.78 13.53 -4.13
CA GLN A 3 10.24 13.37 -4.23
C GLN A 3 10.77 12.11 -3.51
N LYS A 4 10.15 11.72 -2.38
CA LYS A 4 10.52 10.49 -1.67
C LYS A 4 10.09 9.25 -2.45
N PHE A 5 8.92 9.31 -3.09
CA PHE A 5 8.45 8.23 -3.95
C PHE A 5 9.36 8.03 -5.15
N GLU A 6 9.83 9.09 -5.81
CA GLU A 6 10.81 8.98 -6.90
C GLU A 6 12.13 8.35 -6.46
N LYS A 7 12.62 8.69 -5.25
CA LYS A 7 13.78 8.02 -4.64
C LYS A 7 13.50 6.54 -4.36
N PHE A 8 12.31 6.21 -3.85
CA PHE A 8 11.89 4.83 -3.62
C PHE A 8 11.84 4.01 -4.91
N LEU A 9 11.36 4.57 -6.02
CA LEU A 9 11.30 3.87 -7.30
C LEU A 9 12.66 3.47 -7.84
N LYS A 10 13.69 4.28 -7.57
CA LYS A 10 15.10 4.01 -7.91
C LYS A 10 15.78 3.04 -6.93
N SER A 11 15.14 2.71 -5.82
CA SER A 11 15.71 1.84 -4.79
C SER A 11 15.42 0.35 -5.03
N SER A 12 16.14 -0.51 -4.32
CA SER A 12 15.90 -1.96 -4.29
C SER A 12 14.72 -2.37 -3.40
N TRP A 13 14.08 -1.43 -2.69
CA TRP A 13 12.95 -1.73 -1.81
C TRP A 13 11.68 -2.05 -2.60
N GLY A 14 10.86 -2.95 -2.06
CA GLY A 14 9.56 -3.33 -2.62
C GLY A 14 8.40 -2.57 -1.97
N LEU A 15 8.58 -2.17 -0.71
CA LEU A 15 7.59 -1.45 0.09
C LEU A 15 8.29 -0.50 1.07
N GLU A 16 7.75 0.71 1.20
CA GLU A 16 8.04 1.63 2.30
C GLU A 16 6.74 2.14 2.92
N ILE A 17 6.72 2.28 4.24
CA ILE A 17 5.60 2.84 4.98
C ILE A 17 6.11 4.02 5.79
N TRP A 18 5.44 5.15 5.59
CA TRP A 18 5.77 6.42 6.18
C TRP A 18 4.63 6.90 7.08
N LEU A 19 4.96 7.54 8.19
CA LEU A 19 4.00 8.29 8.98
C LEU A 19 3.87 9.70 8.40
N ALA A 20 2.66 10.09 7.97
CA ALA A 20 2.42 11.47 7.57
C ALA A 20 2.48 12.38 8.81
N CYS A 21 3.16 13.52 8.67
CA CYS A 21 3.21 14.51 9.75
C CYS A 21 1.82 15.14 9.93
N PRO A 22 1.26 15.19 11.16
CA PRO A 22 0.02 15.89 11.42
C PRO A 22 0.19 17.40 11.19
N PRO A 23 -0.87 18.11 10.74
CA PRO A 23 -0.77 19.52 10.35
C PRO A 23 -0.45 20.50 11.50
N LYS A 24 -0.49 20.07 12.77
CA LYS A 24 -0.36 20.94 13.96
C LYS A 24 0.82 20.63 14.90
N SER A 25 1.82 19.84 14.51
CA SER A 25 3.00 19.65 15.38
C SER A 25 3.88 20.91 15.34
N ARG A 26 3.76 21.74 16.36
CA ARG A 26 4.46 23.02 16.61
C ARG A 26 5.95 22.84 16.94
N LEU A 27 6.62 21.86 16.33
CA LEU A 27 8.08 21.67 16.38
C LEU A 27 8.64 22.12 15.04
N ALA A 28 9.02 23.40 15.01
CA ALA A 28 9.67 24.06 13.90
C ALA A 28 10.96 23.30 13.53
N GLY A 29 11.05 22.81 12.29
CA GLY A 29 12.33 22.39 11.72
C GLY A 29 12.29 21.24 10.72
N ARG A 30 11.40 20.24 10.87
CA ARG A 30 11.32 19.11 9.91
C ARG A 30 9.89 18.65 9.68
N ARG A 31 9.22 19.23 8.68
CA ARG A 31 8.04 18.63 8.00
C ARG A 31 8.44 17.40 7.17
N ARG A 32 9.18 16.45 7.75
CA ARG A 32 9.60 15.24 7.07
C ARG A 32 8.77 14.11 7.64
N GLY A 33 7.86 13.53 6.84
CA GLY A 33 7.22 12.27 7.22
C GLY A 33 8.29 11.25 7.62
N ASN A 34 8.04 10.47 8.68
CA ASN A 34 9.03 9.55 9.22
C ASN A 34 8.89 8.19 8.54
N LEU A 35 10.00 7.58 8.11
CA LEU A 35 10.00 6.21 7.58
C LEU A 35 9.90 5.26 8.78
N ILE A 36 8.81 4.51 8.88
CA ILE A 36 8.58 3.62 10.04
C ILE A 36 8.80 2.15 9.68
N PHE A 37 8.72 1.80 8.39
CA PHE A 37 8.94 0.43 7.93
C PHE A 37 9.37 0.40 6.46
N ARG A 38 10.20 -0.58 6.11
CA ARG A 38 10.59 -0.88 4.74
C ARG A 38 10.79 -2.38 4.57
N SER A 39 10.51 -2.88 3.38
CA SER A 39 10.65 -4.30 3.05
C SER A 39 11.10 -4.47 1.60
N LYS A 40 11.94 -5.49 1.35
CA LYS A 40 12.23 -5.94 -0.02
C LYS A 40 11.06 -6.73 -0.61
N LYS A 41 10.13 -7.23 0.23
CA LYS A 41 8.88 -7.85 -0.20
C LYS A 41 7.91 -6.75 -0.68
N ALA A 42 7.39 -6.90 -1.89
CA ALA A 42 6.40 -5.99 -2.47
C ALA A 42 4.96 -6.51 -2.28
N GLY A 43 3.98 -5.64 -2.48
CA GLY A 43 2.56 -5.99 -2.44
C GLY A 43 2.10 -6.51 -1.08
N VAL A 44 1.27 -7.55 -1.14
CA VAL A 44 0.58 -8.13 0.03
C VAL A 44 1.56 -8.63 1.09
N ALA A 45 2.67 -9.25 0.69
CA ALA A 45 3.61 -9.84 1.64
C ALA A 45 4.33 -8.79 2.51
N GLY A 46 4.67 -7.64 1.95
CA GLY A 46 5.29 -6.56 2.72
C GLY A 46 4.30 -5.91 3.68
N LEU A 47 3.06 -5.70 3.24
CA LEU A 47 1.99 -5.12 4.06
C LEU A 47 1.57 -6.04 5.20
N LEU A 48 1.46 -7.35 4.94
CA LEU A 48 1.20 -8.35 5.99
C LEU A 48 2.29 -8.35 7.05
N ALA A 49 3.56 -8.33 6.65
CA ALA A 49 4.68 -8.28 7.61
C ALA A 49 4.62 -7.02 8.49
N PHE A 50 4.21 -5.88 7.93
CA PHE A 50 3.98 -4.67 8.71
C PHE A 50 2.81 -4.83 9.70
N ILE A 51 1.66 -5.34 9.24
CA ILE A 51 0.47 -5.57 10.08
C ILE A 51 0.80 -6.54 11.21
N GLN A 52 1.51 -7.64 10.95
CA GLN A 52 1.89 -8.59 12.00
C GLN A 52 2.82 -7.97 13.05
N LYS A 53 3.70 -7.06 12.63
CA LYS A 53 4.67 -6.42 13.53
C LYS A 53 4.08 -5.24 14.34
N HIS A 54 3.14 -4.50 13.76
CA HIS A 54 2.70 -3.21 14.30
C HIS A 54 1.18 -3.09 14.46
N ASP A 55 0.41 -4.04 13.94
CA ASP A 55 -1.05 -4.05 13.85
C ASP A 55 -1.60 -2.68 13.38
N LYS A 56 -2.68 -2.18 13.99
CA LYS A 56 -3.31 -0.89 13.67
C LYS A 56 -2.78 0.26 14.54
N LYS A 57 -1.58 0.12 15.11
CA LYS A 57 -0.98 1.10 16.04
C LYS A 57 -0.81 2.49 15.44
N TYR A 58 -0.65 2.59 14.12
CA TYR A 58 -0.39 3.84 13.43
C TYR A 58 -1.62 4.35 12.68
N SER A 59 -1.84 5.66 12.73
CA SER A 59 -2.79 6.38 11.89
C SER A 59 -2.04 7.23 10.87
N ASN A 60 -2.73 7.71 9.83
CA ASN A 60 -2.14 8.62 8.82
C ASN A 60 -0.93 8.03 8.04
N LEU A 61 -0.99 6.73 7.73
CA LEU A 61 0.06 6.05 6.98
C LEU A 61 0.08 6.48 5.52
N VAL A 62 1.29 6.62 4.98
CA VAL A 62 1.54 6.77 3.54
C VAL A 62 2.36 5.57 3.09
N ILE A 63 1.83 4.83 2.13
CA ILE A 63 2.41 3.58 1.66
C ILE A 63 3.01 3.79 0.27
N PHE A 64 4.25 3.39 0.07
CA PHE A 64 4.88 3.30 -1.24
C PHE A 64 5.09 1.84 -1.58
N ASP A 65 4.53 1.39 -2.70
CA ASP A 65 4.70 0.04 -3.22
C ASP A 65 5.02 0.12 -4.71
N LYS A 66 5.76 -0.85 -5.25
CA LYS A 66 5.99 -0.90 -6.70
C LYS A 66 4.75 -1.37 -7.44
N ILE A 67 4.00 -2.32 -6.87
CA ILE A 67 2.83 -2.91 -7.54
C ILE A 67 1.62 -2.86 -6.60
N VAL A 68 0.64 -2.03 -6.94
CA VAL A 68 -0.59 -1.82 -6.16
C VAL A 68 -1.75 -2.52 -6.85
N GLY A 69 -1.98 -3.76 -6.44
CA GLY A 69 -3.16 -4.53 -6.77
C GLY A 69 -4.31 -4.35 -5.79
N ARG A 70 -5.47 -4.92 -6.09
CA ARG A 70 -6.64 -4.92 -5.20
C ARG A 70 -6.32 -5.53 -3.83
N GLY A 71 -5.50 -6.59 -3.78
CA GLY A 71 -5.07 -7.17 -2.51
C GLY A 71 -4.29 -6.17 -1.64
N ALA A 72 -3.31 -5.47 -2.23
CA ALA A 72 -2.56 -4.42 -1.53
C ALA A 72 -3.47 -3.26 -1.11
N ALA A 73 -4.43 -2.87 -1.96
CA ALA A 73 -5.42 -1.84 -1.66
C ALA A 73 -6.31 -2.20 -0.45
N LEU A 74 -6.75 -3.46 -0.34
CA LEU A 74 -7.54 -3.90 0.80
C LEU A 74 -6.72 -3.91 2.10
N LEU A 75 -5.43 -4.29 2.07
CA LEU A 75 -4.57 -4.20 3.25
C LEU A 75 -4.27 -2.74 3.63
N ALA A 76 -4.07 -1.86 2.66
CA ALA A 76 -3.96 -0.42 2.92
C ALA A 76 -5.23 0.13 3.59
N ALA A 77 -6.41 -0.34 3.16
CA ALA A 77 -7.68 0.00 3.79
C ALA A 77 -7.83 -0.59 5.21
N TYR A 78 -7.38 -1.83 5.43
CA TYR A 78 -7.35 -2.44 6.76
C TYR A 78 -6.52 -1.62 7.75
N LEU A 79 -5.40 -1.08 7.27
CA LEU A 79 -4.51 -0.17 8.01
C LEU A 79 -5.02 1.28 8.12
N LYS A 80 -6.18 1.61 7.52
CA LYS A 80 -6.70 2.98 7.41
C LYS A 80 -5.65 3.97 6.89
N ALA A 81 -4.88 3.54 5.88
CA ALA A 81 -3.86 4.37 5.28
C ALA A 81 -4.48 5.63 4.66
N LYS A 82 -3.74 6.74 4.72
CA LYS A 82 -4.15 8.01 4.14
C LYS A 82 -3.97 8.00 2.63
N GLU A 83 -2.80 7.54 2.18
CA GLU A 83 -2.41 7.58 0.77
C GLU A 83 -1.55 6.37 0.42
N ILE A 84 -1.66 5.89 -0.81
CA ILE A 84 -0.80 4.85 -1.37
C ILE A 84 -0.28 5.27 -2.74
N TYR A 85 1.00 5.02 -2.97
CA TYR A 85 1.72 5.34 -4.21
C TYR A 85 2.23 4.04 -4.83
N GLY A 86 2.00 3.88 -6.14
CA GLY A 86 2.33 2.71 -6.93
C GLY A 86 3.17 3.05 -8.15
N LYS A 87 4.18 2.25 -8.51
CA LYS A 87 4.74 2.34 -9.88
C LYS A 87 3.67 1.88 -10.87
N THR A 88 3.06 0.74 -10.59
CA THR A 88 1.96 0.16 -11.36
C THR A 88 0.76 -0.10 -10.44
N GLY A 89 -0.41 0.33 -10.88
CA GLY A 89 -1.69 0.17 -10.18
C GLY A 89 -2.71 -0.59 -11.01
N SER A 90 -3.63 -1.33 -10.39
CA SER A 90 -4.80 -1.88 -11.11
C SER A 90 -6.03 -0.98 -11.02
N LYS A 91 -6.92 -1.06 -12.03
CA LYS A 91 -8.26 -0.43 -11.97
C LYS A 91 -9.06 -0.95 -10.77
N LEU A 92 -8.91 -2.24 -10.43
CA LEU A 92 -9.52 -2.84 -9.25
C LEU A 92 -9.00 -2.25 -7.94
N ALA A 93 -7.70 -1.97 -7.85
CA ALA A 93 -7.09 -1.28 -6.73
C ALA A 93 -7.66 0.15 -6.60
N ALA A 94 -7.67 0.91 -7.69
CA ALA A 94 -8.18 2.29 -7.69
C ALA A 94 -9.66 2.37 -7.24
N LYS A 95 -10.51 1.45 -7.72
CA LYS A 95 -11.92 1.35 -7.30
C LYS A 95 -12.04 1.06 -5.81
N SER A 96 -11.23 0.16 -5.29
CA SER A 96 -11.24 -0.24 -3.88
C SER A 96 -10.75 0.89 -2.98
N LEU A 97 -9.65 1.55 -3.33
CA LEU A 97 -9.09 2.67 -2.58
C LEU A 97 -10.05 3.87 -2.52
N ARG A 98 -10.72 4.17 -3.64
CA ARG A 98 -11.76 5.21 -3.69
C ARG A 98 -12.91 4.91 -2.72
N LYS A 99 -13.37 3.66 -2.65
CA LYS A 99 -14.43 3.24 -1.71
C LYS A 99 -14.05 3.52 -0.25
N TYR A 100 -12.78 3.36 0.11
CA TYR A 100 -12.28 3.60 1.47
C TYR A 100 -11.68 5.01 1.67
N LYS A 101 -11.90 5.94 0.72
CA LYS A 101 -11.41 7.33 0.77
C LYS A 101 -9.88 7.44 0.92
N ILE A 102 -9.15 6.49 0.35
CA ILE A 102 -7.68 6.48 0.35
C ILE A 102 -7.19 7.09 -0.95
N LYS A 103 -6.29 8.07 -0.85
CA LYS A 103 -5.72 8.69 -2.05
C LYS A 103 -4.79 7.71 -2.75
N PHE A 104 -4.97 7.56 -4.04
CA PHE A 104 -4.17 6.66 -4.85
C PHE A 104 -3.41 7.42 -5.92
N TYR A 105 -2.11 7.18 -5.99
CA TYR A 105 -1.24 7.71 -7.02
C TYR A 105 -0.50 6.56 -7.70
N SER A 106 -0.55 6.47 -9.02
CA SER A 106 0.24 5.49 -9.77
C SER A 106 0.85 6.09 -11.03
N GLN A 107 2.08 5.71 -11.37
CA GLN A 107 2.69 6.13 -12.64
C GLN A 107 2.02 5.46 -13.84
N LYS A 108 1.66 4.17 -13.71
CA LYS A 108 0.93 3.40 -14.72
C LYS A 108 -0.29 2.72 -14.10
N THR A 109 -1.41 2.74 -14.81
CA THR A 109 -2.62 2.01 -14.43
C THR A 109 -2.93 0.92 -15.46
N VAL A 110 -3.09 -0.32 -15.00
CA VAL A 110 -3.46 -1.49 -15.81
C VAL A 110 -4.84 -1.99 -15.40
N PRO A 111 -5.54 -2.80 -16.23
CA PRO A 111 -6.83 -3.37 -15.83
C PRO A 111 -6.73 -4.19 -14.55
N ASN A 112 -5.79 -5.15 -14.51
CA ASN A 112 -5.58 -6.08 -13.40
C ASN A 112 -4.07 -6.35 -13.20
N ILE A 113 -3.68 -6.75 -11.99
CA ILE A 113 -2.33 -7.26 -11.74
C ILE A 113 -2.27 -8.75 -12.11
N LEU A 114 -1.31 -9.10 -12.97
CA LEU A 114 -1.07 -10.47 -13.40
C LEU A 114 -0.12 -11.20 -12.45
N ASN A 115 -0.10 -12.53 -12.52
CA ASN A 115 0.92 -13.36 -11.89
C ASN A 115 2.29 -13.14 -12.56
N ARG A 116 3.36 -13.70 -11.96
CA ARG A 116 4.73 -13.55 -12.47
C ARG A 116 4.89 -14.08 -13.88
N ASP A 117 4.21 -15.18 -14.20
CA ASP A 117 4.27 -15.85 -15.50
C ASP A 117 3.35 -15.20 -16.54
N GLN A 118 2.60 -14.16 -16.16
CA GLN A 118 1.64 -13.43 -17.00
C GLN A 118 0.53 -14.30 -17.64
N THR A 119 0.35 -15.52 -17.15
CA THR A 119 -0.67 -16.47 -17.61
C THR A 119 -2.05 -16.22 -17.00
N GLY A 120 -2.17 -15.36 -15.98
CA GLY A 120 -3.45 -15.08 -15.35
C GLY A 120 -3.41 -14.01 -14.27
N LEU A 121 -4.52 -13.86 -13.55
CA LEU A 121 -4.62 -12.92 -12.43
C LEU A 121 -3.66 -13.33 -11.30
N CYS A 122 -3.01 -12.34 -10.68
CA CYS A 122 -2.25 -12.57 -9.45
C CYS A 122 -3.15 -13.26 -8.40
N PRO A 123 -2.67 -14.31 -7.71
CA PRO A 123 -3.46 -15.07 -6.73
C PRO A 123 -4.12 -14.17 -5.67
N PHE A 124 -3.40 -13.14 -5.21
CA PHE A 124 -3.93 -12.20 -4.22
C PHE A 124 -4.95 -11.22 -4.82
N GLU A 125 -4.78 -10.83 -6.09
CA GLU A 125 -5.77 -10.02 -6.82
C GLU A 125 -7.09 -10.79 -6.90
N LYS A 126 -7.03 -12.05 -7.33
CA LYS A 126 -8.19 -12.96 -7.43
C LYS A 126 -8.81 -13.22 -6.05
N LEU A 127 -7.99 -13.54 -5.04
CA LEU A 127 -8.47 -13.80 -3.68
C LEU A 127 -9.18 -12.57 -3.08
N SER A 128 -8.75 -11.36 -3.41
CA SER A 128 -9.35 -10.12 -2.89
C SER A 128 -10.72 -9.77 -3.47
N LEU A 129 -11.16 -10.46 -4.55
CA LEU A 129 -12.44 -10.21 -5.18
C LEU A 129 -13.61 -10.48 -4.22
N GLY A 130 -14.59 -9.58 -4.21
CA GLY A 130 -15.77 -9.64 -3.34
C GLY A 130 -15.54 -9.42 -1.84
N LYS A 131 -14.29 -9.24 -1.39
CA LYS A 131 -13.98 -9.17 0.05
C LYS A 131 -13.85 -7.75 0.58
N THR A 132 -14.18 -7.60 1.87
CA THR A 132 -13.85 -6.40 2.68
C THR A 132 -12.40 -6.49 3.18
N PRO A 133 -11.78 -5.38 3.62
CA PRO A 133 -10.43 -5.37 4.18
C PRO A 133 -10.23 -6.39 5.31
N GLU A 134 -11.18 -6.47 6.24
CA GLU A 134 -11.13 -7.38 7.39
C GLU A 134 -11.24 -8.84 6.94
N LYS A 135 -12.18 -9.14 6.04
CA LYS A 135 -12.35 -10.50 5.49
C LYS A 135 -11.12 -10.94 4.71
N PHE A 136 -10.55 -10.06 3.90
CA PHE A 136 -9.34 -10.36 3.13
C PHE A 136 -8.14 -10.61 4.04
N TYR A 137 -7.92 -9.76 5.05
CA TYR A 137 -6.85 -9.97 6.02
C TYR A 137 -6.98 -11.32 6.75
N LYS A 138 -8.19 -11.66 7.21
CA LYS A 138 -8.47 -12.96 7.86
C LYS A 138 -8.14 -14.17 6.96
N CYS A 139 -8.33 -14.07 5.65
CA CYS A 139 -7.95 -15.13 4.72
C CYS A 139 -6.44 -15.34 4.59
N LEU A 140 -5.61 -14.37 4.99
CA LEU A 140 -4.16 -14.39 4.82
C LEU A 140 -3.40 -14.85 6.07
N ILE A 141 -4.06 -14.91 7.22
CA ILE A 141 -3.47 -15.27 8.52
C ILE A 141 -3.93 -16.65 9.02
N LYS A 142 -4.46 -17.48 8.12
CA LYS A 142 -4.81 -18.87 8.42
C LYS A 142 -3.56 -19.74 8.48
#